data_AF-E7RQ55-F1
#
_entry.id   AF-E7RQ55-F1
#
_cell.length_a   1.000
_cell.length_b   1.000
_cell.length_c   1.000
_cell.angle_alpha   90.00
_cell.angle_beta   90.00
_cell.angle_gamma   90.00
#
_symmetry.space_group_name_H-M   'P 1'
#
loop_
_entity.id
_entity.type
_entity.pdbx_description
1 polymer ?
#
loop_
_entity_poly.entity_id
_entity_poly.type
_entity_poly.pdbx_seq_one_letter_code
_entity_poly.pdbx_strand_id
1 'polypeptide(L)' 'MTKELNYEEAVKQLEDIVAKMENDELDIDQMSGQLKVAQRLIKQCKDKLTKADAEIKKILDNE' A
#
# COMPACT_ATOMS: atom_id res chain seq x y z
N MET A 1 -16.58 10.72 -6.13
CA MET A 1 -16.46 9.38 -5.52
C MET A 1 -15.00 8.96 -5.55
N THR A 2 -14.33 8.95 -4.41
CA THR A 2 -12.94 8.51 -4.28
C THR A 2 -12.94 6.98 -4.32
N LYS A 3 -12.51 6.38 -5.45
CA LYS A 3 -12.30 4.92 -5.49
C LYS A 3 -11.21 4.59 -4.49
N GLU A 4 -11.53 3.78 -3.48
CA GLU A 4 -10.49 3.13 -2.69
C GLU A 4 -9.74 2.17 -3.62
N LEU A 5 -8.43 2.36 -3.75
CA LEU A 5 -7.56 1.44 -4.50
C LEU A 5 -7.71 0.04 -3.91
N ASN A 6 -7.84 -0.96 -4.77
CA ASN A 6 -7.77 -2.34 -4.31
C ASN A 6 -6.33 -2.69 -3.87
N TYR A 7 -6.13 -3.83 -3.20
CA TYR A 7 -4.81 -4.17 -2.66
C TYR A 7 -3.74 -4.28 -3.75
N GLU A 8 -4.09 -4.90 -4.88
CA GLU A 8 -3.19 -5.11 -6.02
C GLU A 8 -2.77 -3.79 -6.67
N GLU A 9 -3.71 -2.86 -6.87
CA GLU A 9 -3.42 -1.52 -7.38
C GLU A 9 -2.49 -0.73 -6.42
N ALA A 10 -2.68 -0.88 -5.11
CA ALA A 10 -1.84 -0.23 -4.12
C ALA A 10 -0.41 -0.80 -4.12
N VAL A 11 -0.26 -2.12 -4.30
CA VAL A 11 1.06 -2.76 -4.47
C VAL A 11 1.73 -2.32 -5.76
N LYS A 12 1.00 -2.30 -6.88
CA LYS A 12 1.53 -1.84 -8.16
C LYS A 12 2.03 -0.39 -8.10
N GLN A 13 1.30 0.49 -7.41
CA GLN A 13 1.78 1.86 -7.19
C GLN A 13 3.05 1.93 -6.32
N LEU A 14 3.19 1.03 -5.34
CA LEU A 14 4.43 0.94 -4.55
C LEU A 14 5.61 0.49 -5.43
N GLU A 15 5.42 -0.50 -6.30
CA GLU A 15 6.43 -0.96 -7.26
C GLU A 15 6.84 0.17 -8.20
N ASP A 16 5.88 0.93 -8.75
CA ASP A 16 6.14 2.08 -9.60
C ASP A 16 6.93 3.18 -8.88
N ILE A 17 6.64 3.41 -7.60
CA ILE A 17 7.38 4.39 -6.76
C ILE A 17 8.82 3.92 -6.58
N VAL A 18 9.03 2.65 -6.23
CA VAL A 18 10.38 2.08 -6.04
C VAL A 18 11.18 2.18 -7.34
N ALA A 19 10.60 1.78 -8.47
CA ALA A 19 11.26 1.84 -9.78
C ALA A 19 11.71 3.27 -10.13
N LYS A 20 10.86 4.28 -9.89
CA LYS A 20 11.23 5.69 -10.13
C LYS A 20 12.34 6.18 -9.21
N MET A 21 12.35 5.73 -7.96
CA MET A 21 13.40 6.07 -7.00
C MET A 21 14.73 5.41 -7.35
N GLU A 22 14.72 4.18 -7.84
CA GLU A 22 15.93 3.43 -8.23
C GLU A 22 16.54 3.93 -9.54
N ASN A 23 15.73 4.46 -10.45
CA ASN A 23 16.18 4.97 -11.74
C ASN A 23 16.60 6.46 -11.71
N ASP A 24 16.74 7.06 -10.51
CA ASP A 24 17.08 8.49 -10.32
C ASP A 24 16.13 9.44 -11.09
N GLU A 25 14.88 9.03 -11.34
CA GLU A 25 13.88 9.81 -12.08
C GLU A 25 13.22 10.91 -11.22
N LEU A 26 13.59 11.01 -9.94
CA LEU A 26 12.96 11.89 -8.96
C LEU A 26 14.00 12.80 -8.32
N ASP A 27 13.71 14.10 -8.27
CA ASP A 27 14.46 15.04 -7.45
C ASP A 27 14.16 14.86 -5.94
N ILE A 28 14.93 15.56 -5.09
CA ILE A 28 14.88 15.40 -3.64
C ILE A 28 13.49 15.75 -3.05
N ASP A 29 12.79 16.72 -3.64
CA ASP A 29 11.48 17.18 -3.19
C ASP A 29 10.39 16.19 -3.64
N GLN A 30 10.51 15.68 -4.87
CA GLN A 30 9.66 14.63 -5.42
C GLN A 30 9.82 13.32 -4.64
N MET A 31 11.03 12.93 -4.24
CA MET A 31 11.29 11.77 -3.40
C MET A 31 10.53 11.86 -2.07
N SER A 32 10.60 13.01 -1.40
CA SER A 32 9.86 13.25 -0.14
C SER A 32 8.34 13.11 -0.33
N GLY A 33 7.81 13.60 -1.45
CA GLY A 33 6.41 13.43 -1.84
C GLY A 33 6.03 11.97 -2.06
N GLN A 34 6.81 11.25 -2.88
CA GLN A 34 6.56 9.83 -3.18
C GLN A 34 6.67 8.95 -1.94
N LEU A 35 7.59 9.26 -1.02
CA LEU A 35 7.74 8.52 0.23
C LEU A 35 6.48 8.64 1.11
N LYS A 36 5.85 9.83 1.17
CA LYS A 36 4.58 10.01 1.89
C LYS A 36 3.44 9.22 1.25
N VAL A 37 3.39 9.17 -0.09
CA VAL A 37 2.42 8.35 -0.82
C VAL A 37 2.64 6.87 -0.51
N ALA A 38 3.88 6.39 -0.58
CA ALA A 38 4.23 5.02 -0.25
C ALA A 38 3.84 4.65 1.19
N GLN A 39 4.13 5.51 2.17
CA GLN A 39 3.70 5.30 3.56
C GLN A 39 2.19 5.14 3.70
N ARG A 40 1.40 5.94 2.98
CA ARG A 40 -0.06 5.83 2.97
C ARG A 40 -0.53 4.51 2.37
N LEU A 41 0.05 4.11 1.23
CA LEU A 41 -0.28 2.85 0.56
C LEU A 41 0.06 1.64 1.44
N ILE A 42 1.25 1.62 2.05
CA ILE A 42 1.68 0.57 2.97
C ILE A 42 0.69 0.45 4.15
N LYS A 43 0.27 1.58 4.73
CA LYS A 43 -0.71 1.59 5.81
C LYS A 43 -2.03 0.96 5.36
N GLN A 44 -2.55 1.35 4.20
CA GLN A 44 -3.78 0.79 3.65
C GLN A 44 -3.67 -0.72 3.40
N CYS A 45 -2.54 -1.18 2.85
CA CYS A 45 -2.28 -2.60 2.64
C CYS A 45 -2.26 -3.38 3.96
N LYS A 46 -1.57 -2.87 4.98
CA LYS A 46 -1.54 -3.48 6.33
C LYS A 46 -2.92 -3.53 6.97
N ASP A 47 -3.71 -2.47 6.84
CA ASP A 47 -5.06 -2.41 7.39
C ASP A 47 -5.97 -3.47 6.74
N LYS A 48 -5.86 -3.65 5.40
CA LYS A 48 -6.60 -4.70 4.68
C LYS A 48 -6.18 -6.10 5.10
N LEU A 49 -4.88 -6.36 5.20
CA LEU A 49 -4.36 -7.66 5.63
C LEU A 49 -4.81 -7.99 7.05
N THR A 50 -4.69 -7.04 7.97
CA THR A 50 -5.13 -7.21 9.36
C THR A 50 -6.63 -7.51 9.47
N LYS A 51 -7.46 -6.83 8.66
CA LYS A 51 -8.90 -7.11 8.61
C LYS A 51 -9.19 -8.51 8.08
N ALA A 52 -8.56 -8.90 6.98
CA ALA A 52 -8.73 -10.23 6.41
C ALA A 52 -8.31 -11.34 7.39
N ASP A 53 -7.17 -11.17 8.06
CA ASP A 53 -6.68 -12.10 9.08
C ASP A 53 -7.66 -12.22 10.27
N ALA A 54 -8.19 -11.09 10.74
CA ALA A 54 -9.19 -11.07 11.81
C ALA A 54 -10.51 -11.76 11.42
N GLU A 55 -10.94 -11.64 10.16
CA GLU A 55 -12.12 -12.33 9.64
C GLU A 55 -11.89 -13.84 9.53
N ILE A 56 -10.74 -14.26 8.99
CA ILE A 56 -10.35 -15.68 8.92
C ILE A 56 -10.32 -16.29 10.32
N LYS A 57 -9.66 -15.61 11.27
CA LYS A 57 -9.57 -16.08 12.65
C LYS A 57 -10.94 -16.23 13.30
N LYS A 58 -11.88 -15.30 13.08
CA LYS A 58 -13.26 -15.42 13.58
C LYS A 58 -14.00 -16.62 13.00
N ILE A 59 -13.74 -16.98 11.74
CA ILE A 59 -14.36 -18.15 11.13
C ILE A 59 -13.82 -19.42 11.81
N LEU A 60 -12.51 -19.50 11.98
CA LEU A 60 -11.83 -20.66 12.60
C LEU A 60 -12.13 -20.80 14.10
N ASP A 61 -12.26 -19.70 14.84
CA ASP A 61 -12.59 -19.72 16.28
C ASP A 61 -14.06 -20.09 16.54
N ASN A 62 -14.92 -20.12 15.51
CA ASN A 62 -16.32 -20.54 15.58
C ASN A 62 -16.55 -21.97 15.05
N GLU A 63 -15.49 -22.73 14.75
CA GLU A 63 -15.51 -24.19 14.60
C GLU A 63 -15.17 -24.90 15.92
#